data_AF-M2LR30-F1
#
_entry.id   AF-M2LR30-F1
#
_cell.length_a   1.000
_cell.length_b   1.000
_cell.length_c   1.000
_cell.angle_alpha   90.00
_cell.angle_beta   90.00
_cell.angle_gamma   90.00
#
_symmetry.space_group_name_H-M   'P 1'
#
loop_
_entity.id
_entity.type
_entity.pdbx_description
1 polymer ?
#
loop_
_entity_poly.entity_id
_entity_poly.type
_entity_poly.pdbx_seq_one_letter_code
_entity_poly.pdbx_strand_id
1 'polypeptide(L)' 'MSYLVDKPPTEDKILQRQVRVWEPKEHRPVMSATRSAYKPYSTTKNKYSPWQPHAIAR' A
#
# COMPACT_ATOMS: atom_id res chain seq x y z
N MET A 1 18.40 13.64 -8.01
CA MET A 1 18.55 12.74 -9.17
C MET A 1 19.87 12.03 -9.02
N SER A 2 19.88 10.72 -8.77
CA SER A 2 21.02 10.02 -8.17
C SER A 2 22.08 9.53 -9.17
N TYR A 3 22.11 10.07 -10.40
CA TYR A 3 23.03 9.69 -11.49
C TYR A 3 23.09 8.18 -11.80
N LEU A 4 22.00 7.46 -11.55
CA LEU A 4 21.91 6.02 -11.86
C LEU A 4 21.75 5.74 -13.36
N VAL A 5 21.27 6.72 -14.13
CA VAL A 5 20.99 6.63 -15.56
C VAL A 5 21.28 7.97 -16.21
N ASP A 6 21.78 7.94 -17.45
CA ASP A 6 22.16 9.14 -18.21
C ASP A 6 20.94 9.91 -18.76
N LYS A 7 19.86 9.20 -19.08
CA LYS A 7 18.65 9.77 -19.70
C LYS A 7 17.56 10.08 -18.67
N PRO A 8 16.81 11.18 -18.84
CA PRO A 8 15.69 11.49 -17.97
C PRO A 8 14.50 10.52 -18.19
N PRO A 9 13.62 10.34 -17.19
CA PRO A 9 12.43 9.47 -17.31
C PRO A 9 11.43 9.85 -18.41
N THR A 10 11.53 11.06 -18.98
CA THR A 10 10.73 11.51 -20.12
C THR A 10 11.17 10.84 -21.43
N GLU A 11 12.47 10.58 -21.60
CA GLU A 11 13.06 10.02 -22.82
C GLU A 11 13.17 8.49 -22.79
N ASP A 12 13.37 7.91 -21.61
CA ASP A 12 13.48 6.46 -21.43
C ASP A 12 12.10 5.81 -21.19
N LYS A 13 11.62 5.05 -22.18
CA LYS A 13 10.33 4.34 -22.13
C LYS A 13 10.22 3.35 -20.98
N ILE A 14 11.32 2.80 -20.48
CA ILE A 14 11.30 1.84 -19.36
C ILE A 14 11.05 2.56 -18.03
N LEU A 15 11.59 3.79 -17.91
CA LEU A 15 11.49 4.61 -16.70
C LEU A 15 10.23 5.49 -16.67
N GLN A 16 9.43 5.49 -17.74
CA GLN A 16 8.14 6.19 -17.77
C GLN A 16 7.19 5.60 -16.73
N ARG A 17 6.60 6.47 -15.91
CA ARG A 17 5.53 6.15 -14.96
C ARG A 17 4.18 6.12 -15.65
N GLN A 18 3.19 5.52 -14.98
CA GLN A 18 1.78 5.46 -15.37
C GLN A 18 1.48 4.55 -16.57
N VAL A 19 2.42 3.66 -16.93
CA VAL A 19 2.19 2.67 -18.00
C VAL A 19 1.33 1.50 -17.50
N ARG A 20 1.47 1.13 -16.22
CA ARG A 20 0.78 -0.02 -15.64
C ARG A 20 -0.49 0.40 -14.91
N VAL A 21 -1.53 -0.42 -15.03
CA VAL A 21 -2.86 -0.14 -14.47
C VAL A 21 -2.86 0.02 -12.94
N TRP A 22 -1.97 -0.68 -12.25
CA TRP A 22 -1.87 -0.66 -10.78
C TRP A 22 -0.94 0.43 -10.24
N GLU A 23 -0.22 1.16 -11.10
CA GLU A 23 0.71 2.18 -10.66
C GLU A 23 -0.03 3.38 -10.04
N PRO A 24 0.49 3.95 -8.94
CA PRO A 24 -0.06 5.18 -8.39
C PRO A 24 0.01 6.31 -9.42
N LYS A 25 -1.15 6.93 -9.71
CA LYS A 25 -1.24 8.07 -10.63
C LYS A 25 -0.43 9.27 -10.14
N GLU A 26 -0.39 9.49 -8.83
CA GLU A 26 0.26 10.64 -8.21
C GLU A 26 1.47 10.23 -7.35
N HIS A 27 2.38 11.18 -7.15
CA HIS A 27 3.49 11.03 -6.21
C HIS A 27 2.96 11.12 -4.77
N ARG A 28 3.21 10.07 -3.97
CA ARG A 28 2.91 10.06 -2.54
C ARG A 28 4.21 10.37 -1.79
N PRO A 29 4.36 11.56 -1.17
CA PRO A 29 5.55 11.89 -0.39
C PRO A 29 5.62 11.06 0.89
N VAL A 30 6.72 11.21 1.62
CA VAL A 30 6.89 10.61 2.95
C VAL A 30 5.86 11.20 3.90
N MET A 31 4.99 10.33 4.45
CA MET A 31 3.91 10.71 5.37
C MET A 31 4.22 10.37 6.84
N SER A 32 5.50 10.17 7.21
CA SER A 32 5.89 9.93 8.60
C SER A 32 5.50 11.12 9.50
N ALA A 33 5.22 10.85 10.77
CA ALA A 33 4.75 11.84 11.75
C ALA A 33 3.46 12.60 11.37
N THR A 34 2.70 12.13 10.37
CA THR A 34 1.36 12.65 10.02
C THR A 34 0.26 11.65 10.38
N ARG A 35 -1.01 12.05 10.21
CA ARG A 35 -2.16 11.14 10.37
C ARG A 35 -2.16 9.98 9.36
N SER A 36 -1.50 10.17 8.23
CA SER A 36 -1.42 9.21 7.12
C SER A 36 -0.17 8.34 7.17
N ALA A 37 0.55 8.31 8.30
CA ALA A 37 1.69 7.42 8.48
C ALA A 37 1.29 5.94 8.33
N TYR A 38 2.22 5.13 7.82
CA TYR A 38 2.03 3.67 7.76
C TYR A 38 1.83 3.10 9.16
N LYS A 39 0.74 2.34 9.34
CA LYS A 39 0.39 1.66 10.60
C LYS A 39 0.45 0.16 10.37
N PRO A 40 1.43 -0.57 10.91
CA PRO A 40 1.47 -2.02 10.78
C PRO A 40 0.32 -2.66 11.56
N TYR A 41 -0.27 -3.71 11.00
CA TYR A 41 -1.32 -4.52 11.61
C TYR A 41 -1.23 -5.98 11.11
N SER A 42 -1.94 -6.90 11.78
CA SER A 42 -2.04 -8.28 11.29
C SER A 42 -2.87 -8.34 10.02
N THR A 43 -2.27 -8.74 8.90
CA THR A 43 -2.99 -9.03 7.64
C THR A 43 -3.70 -10.38 7.68
N THR A 44 -3.51 -11.17 8.74
CA THR A 44 -4.16 -12.47 8.94
C THR A 44 -5.41 -12.36 9.80
N LYS A 45 -6.42 -13.16 9.47
CA LYS A 45 -7.59 -13.37 10.34
C LYS A 45 -7.25 -14.39 11.43
N ASN A 46 -8.03 -14.42 12.52
CA ASN A 46 -7.86 -15.43 13.56
C ASN A 46 -8.02 -16.84 12.96
N LYS A 47 -7.11 -17.74 13.33
CA LYS A 47 -7.11 -19.13 12.83
C LYS A 47 -8.24 -19.96 13.45
N TYR A 48 -8.66 -19.60 14.65
CA TYR A 48 -9.72 -20.28 15.38
C TYR A 48 -10.97 -19.43 15.43
N SER A 49 -12.12 -20.07 15.24
CA SER A 49 -13.42 -19.42 15.44
C SER A 49 -13.92 -19.80 16.83
N PRO A 50 -14.07 -18.84 17.76
CA PRO A 50 -14.63 -19.15 19.08
C PRO A 50 -16.10 -19.53 18.94
N TRP A 51 -16.60 -20.33 19.88
CA TRP A 51 -18.03 -20.59 19.99
C TRP A 51 -18.77 -19.27 20.26
N GLN A 52 -19.82 -19.00 19.48
CA GLN A 52 -20.67 -17.83 19.66
C GLN A 52 -21.91 -18.24 20.48
N PRO A 53 -22.14 -17.64 21.67
CA PRO A 53 -23.31 -17.97 22.47
C PRO A 53 -24.59 -17.50 21.79
N HIS A 54 -25.59 -18.37 21.78
CA HIS A 54 -26.96 -18.04 21.38
C HIS A 54 -27.87 -18.07 22.59
N ALA A 55 -28.47 -16.92 22.93
CA ALA A 55 -29.50 -16.85 23.96
C ALA A 55 -30.83 -17.37 23.41
N ILE A 56 -31.51 -18.24 24.16
CA ILE A 56 -32.85 -18.73 23.86
C ILE A 56 -33.74 -18.44 25.09
N ALA A 57 -35.02 -18.13 24.85
CA ALA A 57 -36.00 -17.92 25.92
C ALA A 57 -36.20 -19.22 26.72
N ARG A 58 -36.53 -19.09 28.01
CA ARG A 58 -36.80 -20.24 28.89
C ARG A 58 -38.05 -20.99 28.51
#